data_AF-A0A3N7ARV1-F1
#
_entry.id   AF-A0A3N7ARV1-F1
#
_cell.length_a   1.000
_cell.length_b   1.000
_cell.length_c   1.000
_cell.angle_alpha   90.00
_cell.angle_beta   90.00
_cell.angle_gamma   90.00
#
_symmetry.space_group_name_H-M   'P 1'
#
loop_
_entity.id
_entity.type
_entity.pdbx_description
1 polymer ?
#
loop_
_entity_poly.entity_id
_entity_poly.type
_entity_poly.pdbx_seq_one_letter_code
_entity_poly.pdbx_strand_id
1 'polypeptide(L)'
;MLAAVSAQSFAATEFQKEHPRRAEVNHRLENQDKRIHQEVKEGKMSKAEAKKLHKDDHQIRKEEKAMASQNGGHITKLEQKTLNQQENSVSKQIGK
;
A
#
# COMPACT_ATOMS: atom_id res chain seq x y z
N MET A 1 28.30 24.58 -17.42
CA MET A 1 28.26 24.02 -16.05
C MET A 1 27.21 22.92 -16.03
N LEU A 2 27.60 21.65 -15.88
CA LEU A 2 26.65 20.55 -15.71
C LEU A 2 26.10 20.60 -14.29
N ALA A 3 24.78 20.82 -14.15
CA ALA A 3 24.09 20.70 -12.87
C ALA A 3 23.94 19.21 -12.54
N ALA A 4 24.56 18.77 -11.46
CA ALA A 4 24.38 17.43 -10.92
C ALA A 4 22.96 17.31 -10.37
N VAL A 5 22.17 16.42 -10.96
CA VAL A 5 20.89 15.99 -10.39
C VAL A 5 21.22 15.20 -9.12
N SER A 6 20.96 15.80 -7.96
CA SER A 6 21.02 15.11 -6.67
C SER A 6 20.03 13.95 -6.70
N ALA A 7 20.53 12.71 -6.66
CA ALA A 7 19.69 11.57 -6.33
C ALA A 7 19.26 11.73 -4.87
N GLN A 8 18.02 12.18 -4.63
CA GLN A 8 17.40 12.08 -3.31
C GLN A 8 17.37 10.59 -2.93
N SER A 9 18.29 10.16 -2.07
CA SER A 9 18.16 8.90 -1.38
C SER A 9 16.97 9.03 -0.43
N PHE A 10 15.89 8.29 -0.71
CA PHE A 10 14.80 8.13 0.25
C PHE A 10 15.34 7.28 1.41
N ALA A 11 15.97 7.93 2.38
CA ALA A 11 16.35 7.28 3.62
C ALA A 11 15.10 6.62 4.21
N ALA A 12 15.17 5.32 4.46
CA ALA A 12 14.08 4.61 5.10
C ALA A 12 13.72 5.32 6.41
N THR A 13 12.43 5.65 6.59
CA THR A 13 11.99 6.32 7.81
C THR A 13 12.26 5.43 9.01
N GLU A 14 12.35 6.00 10.21
CA GLU A 14 12.60 5.20 11.42
C GLU A 14 11.55 4.09 11.59
N PHE A 15 10.29 4.40 11.28
CA PHE A 15 9.21 3.42 11.23
C PHE A 15 9.50 2.27 10.26
N GLN A 16 10.05 2.54 9.07
CA GLN A 16 10.36 1.49 8.09
C GLN A 16 11.48 0.57 8.54
N LYS A 17 12.47 1.10 9.27
CA LYS A 17 13.55 0.30 9.86
C LYS A 17 13.04 -0.60 10.98
N GLU A 18 12.21 -0.05 11.86
CA GLU A 18 11.63 -0.78 13.00
C GLU A 18 10.55 -1.78 12.55
N HIS A 19 9.78 -1.45 11.51
CA HIS A 19 8.61 -2.20 11.07
C HIS A 19 8.65 -2.54 9.57
N PRO A 20 9.67 -3.27 9.08
CA PRO A 20 9.88 -3.48 7.65
C PRO A 20 8.70 -4.18 6.96
N ARG A 21 8.06 -5.16 7.62
CA ARG A 21 6.91 -5.87 7.04
C ARG A 21 5.68 -4.99 6.91
N ARG A 22 5.43 -4.14 7.92
CA ARG A 22 4.32 -3.17 7.90
C ARG A 22 4.56 -2.08 6.87
N ALA A 23 5.81 -1.64 6.75
CA ALA A 23 6.23 -0.72 5.71
C ALA A 23 5.94 -1.27 4.31
N GLU A 24 6.26 -2.55 4.04
CA GLU A 24 5.95 -3.19 2.76
C GLU A 24 4.45 -3.16 2.44
N VAL A 25 3.59 -3.59 3.37
CA VAL A 25 2.12 -3.55 3.21
C VAL A 25 1.65 -2.11 2.97
N ASN A 26 2.09 -1.14 3.78
CA ASN A 26 1.70 0.26 3.61
C ASN A 26 2.15 0.85 2.26
N HIS A 27 3.34 0.49 1.76
CA HIS A 27 3.82 0.90 0.43
C HIS A 27 2.96 0.31 -0.68
N ARG A 28 2.51 -0.94 -0.54
CA ARG A 28 1.63 -1.59 -1.51
C ARG A 28 0.26 -0.91 -1.55
N LEU A 29 -0.34 -0.61 -0.39
CA LEU A 29 -1.57 0.20 -0.29
C LEU A 29 -1.42 1.57 -0.96
N GLU A 30 -0.32 2.29 -0.71
CA GLU A 30 -0.07 3.60 -1.33
C GLU A 30 0.04 3.50 -2.86
N ASN A 31 0.71 2.46 -3.36
CA ASN A 31 0.82 2.22 -4.80
C ASN A 31 -0.54 1.88 -5.44
N GLN A 32 -1.39 1.13 -4.75
CA GLN A 32 -2.75 0.85 -5.21
C GLN A 32 -3.60 2.12 -5.27
N ASP A 33 -3.54 2.95 -4.22
CA ASP A 33 -4.24 4.24 -4.16
C ASP A 33 -3.86 5.14 -5.34
N LYS A 34 -2.56 5.27 -5.63
CA LYS A 34 -2.07 6.02 -6.79
C LYS A 34 -2.62 5.49 -8.11
N ARG A 35 -2.65 4.17 -8.29
CA ARG A 35 -3.19 3.54 -9.51
C ARG A 35 -4.69 3.78 -9.64
N ILE A 36 -5.47 3.62 -8.56
CA ILE A 36 -6.91 3.89 -8.56
C ILE A 36 -7.18 5.34 -8.99
N HIS A 37 -6.46 6.31 -8.42
CA HIS A 37 -6.58 7.72 -8.80
C HIS A 37 -6.21 7.96 -10.26
N GLN A 38 -5.17 7.30 -10.77
CA GLN A 38 -4.77 7.42 -12.17
C GLN A 38 -5.83 6.87 -13.12
N GLU A 39 -6.38 5.67 -12.87
CA GLU A 39 -7.44 5.07 -13.69
C GLU A 39 -8.71 5.95 -13.72
N VAL A 40 -9.09 6.54 -12.58
CA VAL A 40 -10.21 7.49 -12.51
C VAL A 40 -9.90 8.75 -13.32
N LYS A 41 -8.69 9.30 -13.20
CA LYS A 41 -8.27 10.50 -13.93
C LYS A 41 -8.24 10.27 -15.45
N GLU A 42 -7.82 9.10 -15.89
CA GLU A 42 -7.81 8.70 -17.30
C GLU A 42 -9.19 8.34 -17.85
N GLY A 43 -10.22 8.27 -16.99
CA GLY A 43 -11.57 7.88 -17.37
C GLY A 43 -11.74 6.39 -17.62
N LYS A 44 -10.76 5.57 -17.25
CA LYS A 44 -10.76 4.11 -17.35
C LYS A 44 -11.48 3.41 -16.19
N MET A 45 -11.76 4.15 -15.11
CA MET A 45 -12.48 3.65 -13.93
C MET A 45 -13.50 4.68 -13.45
N SER A 46 -14.69 4.21 -13.10
CA SER A 46 -15.71 5.08 -12.50
C SER A 46 -15.38 5.42 -11.04
N LYS A 47 -15.90 6.55 -10.55
CA LYS A 47 -15.77 6.93 -9.12
C LYS A 47 -16.39 5.90 -8.17
N ALA A 48 -17.43 5.18 -8.63
CA ALA A 48 -18.09 4.15 -7.83
C ALA A 48 -17.22 2.91 -7.66
N GLU A 49 -16.54 2.48 -8.73
CA GLU A 49 -15.56 1.38 -8.68
C GLU A 49 -14.37 1.76 -7.81
N ALA A 50 -13.81 2.97 -7.99
CA ALA A 50 -12.73 3.47 -7.15
C ALA A 50 -13.09 3.47 -5.66
N LYS A 51 -14.30 3.90 -5.31
CA LYS A 51 -14.81 3.87 -3.93
C LYS A 51 -14.85 2.45 -3.35
N LYS A 52 -15.19 1.44 -4.17
CA LYS A 52 -15.18 0.04 -3.74
C LYS A 52 -13.74 -0.43 -3.46
N LEU A 53 -12.81 -0.14 -4.37
CA LEU A 53 -11.40 -0.52 -4.21
C LEU A 53 -10.75 0.15 -2.99
N HIS A 54 -10.99 1.46 -2.77
CA HIS A 54 -10.52 2.13 -1.55
C HIS A 54 -11.12 1.52 -0.28
N LYS A 55 -12.38 1.07 -0.32
CA LYS A 55 -12.98 0.37 0.83
C LYS A 55 -12.24 -0.94 1.14
N ASP A 56 -11.86 -1.69 0.11
CA ASP A 56 -11.11 -2.94 0.27
C ASP A 56 -9.70 -2.66 0.81
N ASP A 57 -8.99 -1.66 0.27
CA ASP A 57 -7.68 -1.21 0.78
C ASP A 57 -7.75 -0.73 2.24
N HIS A 58 -8.81 0.01 2.59
CA HIS A 58 -9.05 0.43 3.98
C HIS A 58 -9.31 -0.76 4.91
N GLN A 59 -9.96 -1.81 4.44
CA GLN A 59 -10.19 -3.02 5.22
C GLN A 59 -8.85 -3.73 5.50
N ILE A 60 -8.00 -3.90 4.48
CA ILE A 60 -6.65 -4.46 4.62
C ILE A 60 -5.82 -3.61 5.60
N ARG A 61 -5.88 -2.28 5.48
CA ARG A 61 -5.19 -1.37 6.41
C ARG A 61 -5.62 -1.54 7.86
N LYS A 62 -6.92 -1.81 8.10
CA LYS A 62 -7.45 -2.07 9.45
C LYS A 62 -7.00 -3.42 9.98
N GLU A 63 -7.02 -4.45 9.14
CA GLU A 63 -6.53 -5.79 9.48
C GLU A 63 -5.05 -5.75 9.85
N GLU A 64 -4.21 -5.02 9.08
CA GLU A 64 -2.81 -4.78 9.41
C GLU A 64 -2.63 -4.16 10.80
N LYS A 65 -3.44 -3.15 11.16
CA LYS A 65 -3.36 -2.52 12.50
C LYS A 65 -3.76 -3.49 13.59
N ALA A 66 -4.79 -4.29 13.35
CA ALA A 66 -5.27 -5.27 14.32
C ALA A 66 -4.20 -6.33 14.58
N MET A 67 -3.64 -6.93 13.54
CA MET A 67 -2.50 -7.86 13.64
C MET A 67 -1.29 -7.20 14.32
N ALA A 68 -0.98 -5.96 13.96
CA ALA A 68 0.11 -5.23 14.59
C ALA A 68 -0.11 -5.02 16.09
N SER A 69 -1.33 -4.67 16.50
CA SER A 69 -1.66 -4.46 17.91
C SER A 69 -1.52 -5.73 18.77
N GLN A 70 -1.67 -6.91 18.16
CA GLN A 70 -1.51 -8.20 18.86
C GLN A 70 -0.03 -8.59 19.05
N ASN A 71 0.86 -8.03 18.24
CA ASN A 71 2.29 -8.39 18.22
C ASN A 71 3.18 -7.18 18.55
N GLY A 72 2.76 -6.34 19.50
CA GLY A 72 3.58 -5.23 20.01
C GLY A 72 3.92 -4.16 18.97
N GLY A 73 3.09 -3.99 17.95
CA GLY A 73 3.31 -3.04 16.86
C GLY A 73 3.93 -3.64 15.60
N HIS A 74 4.35 -4.91 15.61
CA HIS A 74 4.92 -5.62 14.45
C HIS A 74 3.90 -6.56 13.80
N ILE A 75 4.16 -7.03 12.58
CA ILE A 75 3.42 -8.17 12.02
C ILE A 75 4.37 -9.33 11.77
N THR A 76 3.83 -10.55 11.89
CA THR A 76 4.54 -11.78 11.58
C THR A 76 4.70 -11.95 10.08
N LYS A 77 5.57 -12.88 9.67
CA LYS A 77 5.75 -13.22 8.26
C LYS A 77 4.48 -13.82 7.64
N LEU A 78 3.70 -14.57 8.43
CA LEU A 78 2.46 -15.19 7.95
C LEU A 78 1.37 -14.13 7.74
N GLU A 79 1.19 -13.22 8.69
CA GLU A 79 0.27 -12.09 8.59
C GLU A 79 0.60 -11.21 7.38
N GLN A 80 1.88 -10.86 7.19
CA GLN A 80 2.33 -10.14 6.00
C GLN A 80 1.94 -10.87 4.71
N LYS A 81 2.15 -12.19 4.63
CA LYS A 81 1.78 -12.98 3.45
C LYS A 81 0.27 -12.93 3.19
N THR A 82 -0.55 -13.03 4.23
CA THR A 82 -2.01 -12.93 4.14
C THR A 82 -2.43 -11.57 3.59
N LEU A 83 -1.91 -10.47 4.17
CA LEU A 83 -2.20 -9.11 3.73
C LEU A 83 -1.76 -8.91 2.26
N ASN A 84 -0.55 -9.35 1.89
CA ASN A 84 -0.05 -9.25 0.52
C ASN A 84 -0.93 -10.02 -0.48
N GLN A 85 -1.52 -11.15 -0.09
CA GLN A 85 -2.45 -11.92 -0.93
C GLN A 85 -3.79 -11.19 -1.13
N GLN A 86 -4.30 -10.54 -0.08
CA GLN A 86 -5.49 -9.69 -0.17
C GLN A 86 -5.23 -8.49 -1.11
N GLU A 87 -4.11 -7.78 -0.93
CA GLU A 87 -3.71 -6.67 -1.81
C GLU A 87 -3.52 -7.14 -3.26
N ASN A 88 -2.92 -8.31 -3.50
CA ASN A 88 -2.83 -8.85 -4.85
C ASN A 88 -4.21 -9.07 -5.49
N SER A 89 -5.22 -9.40 -4.68
CA SER A 89 -6.59 -9.62 -5.15
C SER A 89 -7.28 -8.30 -5.49
N VAL A 90 -7.05 -7.24 -4.71
CA VAL A 90 -7.51 -5.87 -4.99
C VAL A 90 -6.77 -5.29 -6.20
N SER A 91 -5.45 -5.41 -6.25
CA SER A 91 -4.59 -4.92 -7.33
C SER A 91 -4.98 -5.44 -8.71
N LYS A 92 -5.44 -6.70 -8.79
CA LYS A 92 -5.95 -7.31 -10.03
C LYS A 92 -7.27 -6.70 -10.52
N GLN A 93 -8.01 -6.00 -9.67
CA GLN A 93 -9.25 -5.32 -10.05
C GLN A 93 -9.00 -3.90 -10.57
N ILE A 94 -7.83 -3.31 -10.28
CA ILE A 94 -7.45 -1.99 -10.78
C ILE A 94 -7.04 -2.11 -12.26
N GLY A 95 -7.75 -1.42 -13.14
CA GLY A 95 -7.48 -1.42 -14.60
C GLY A 95 -8.04 -2.64 -15.35
N LYS A 96 -9.02 -3.33 -14.76
CA LYS A 96 -9.93 -4.22 -15.51
C LYS A 96 -10.92 -3.39 -16.31
#